data_AF-A0A9P2ZX08-F1
#
_entry.id   AF-A0A9P2ZX08-F1
#
_cell.length_a   1.000
_cell.length_b   1.000
_cell.length_c   1.000
_cell.angle_alpha   90.00
_cell.angle_beta   90.00
_cell.angle_gamma   90.00
#
_symmetry.space_group_name_H-M   'P 1'
#
loop_
_entity.id
_entity.type
_entity.pdbx_description
1 polymer ?
#
loop_
_entity_poly.entity_id
_entity_poly.type
_entity_poly.pdbx_seq_one_letter_code
_entity_poly.pdbx_strand_id
1 'polypeptide(L)'
;DHRPRAAGPSATPAQQEPSYRQGIEPGYLGPTNLSQQIRDHCITALTGADRIMSLEHRLDVFSHAFEGHQDTGRLIGRQPEIGETARRRTLAAATYSRVEERLIRELGSETILIDHFYAHFGIFHVNSTPPTPLPPVLRLILCAIPAMSRQVPPAIRDGILSGLNTALDSMDFSLGMGSLARIQLHLLLSVNDGLWRRGPMGRPVYAATRMAMGLALHRNISSRITPVAQLQRRSRIWGACIIADRWITLRLGQIPSIDLAFADAPWPSPGPDHIPTTDFGVIPCFRFHLEMTKLADLLGRAYLATGTPFGLKTTDDFALLSWQMDFESWQAQLPETWPYSYRLDVPQARPILDLLSIGLMYTFAQPFLWPVQPIPDRVTYRPPTHFVGDIERHAISAVDWASGPGEFYLDTWSMLFHPFVCGLIVLSKSARSGNSAAAASLYKGITVIREWAEQCESPQFVTYKRGDIIELVSLLQSGEGVDKLQSAWAGSGPSRPLAQ
;
A
#
# COMPACT_ATOMS: atom_id res chain seq x y z
N ASP A 1 -94.19 35.89 14.85
CA ASP A 1 -93.32 36.73 14.04
C ASP A 1 -92.44 35.94 13.09
N HIS A 2 -92.53 36.34 11.82
CA HIS A 2 -91.64 36.19 10.66
C HIS A 2 -91.06 34.82 10.26
N ARG A 3 -91.61 34.27 9.16
CA ARG A 3 -90.94 33.49 8.08
C ARG A 3 -90.56 34.47 6.93
N PRO A 4 -89.79 34.15 5.84
CA PRO A 4 -89.55 32.83 5.20
C PRO A 4 -88.20 32.59 4.40
N ARG A 5 -88.07 31.38 3.78
CA ARG A 5 -87.42 31.01 2.46
C ARG A 5 -85.87 31.16 2.30
N ALA A 6 -85.11 30.52 1.39
CA ALA A 6 -85.27 29.55 0.29
C ALA A 6 -83.88 28.99 -0.16
N ALA A 7 -83.90 28.12 -1.18
CA ALA A 7 -82.84 27.32 -1.82
C ALA A 7 -81.66 28.07 -2.51
N GLY A 8 -80.58 27.33 -2.82
CA GLY A 8 -79.63 27.65 -3.91
C GLY A 8 -78.19 27.08 -3.77
N PRO A 9 -77.67 26.29 -4.74
CA PRO A 9 -76.32 25.70 -4.75
C PRO A 9 -75.31 26.49 -5.61
N SER A 10 -74.01 26.37 -5.36
CA SER A 10 -72.98 26.42 -6.42
C SER A 10 -71.64 25.88 -5.91
N ALA A 11 -71.11 24.91 -6.65
CA ALA A 11 -69.78 24.36 -6.48
C ALA A 11 -68.76 25.22 -7.21
N THR A 12 -67.61 25.46 -6.58
CA THR A 12 -66.36 25.81 -7.26
C THR A 12 -65.25 25.00 -6.58
N PRO A 13 -64.47 24.17 -7.30
CA PRO A 13 -63.41 23.39 -6.70
C PRO A 13 -62.15 24.26 -6.60
N ALA A 14 -61.74 24.63 -5.39
CA ALA A 14 -60.38 25.09 -5.12
C ALA A 14 -59.54 23.88 -4.67
N GLN A 15 -58.47 23.66 -5.42
CA GLN A 15 -57.52 22.56 -5.34
C GLN A 15 -57.10 22.23 -3.89
N GLN A 16 -57.28 20.97 -3.49
CA GLN A 16 -56.55 20.40 -2.36
C GLN A 16 -55.09 20.19 -2.81
N GLU A 17 -54.17 20.97 -2.25
CA GLU A 17 -52.78 20.53 -2.17
C GLU A 17 -52.69 19.44 -1.09
N PRO A 18 -52.12 18.26 -1.40
CA PRO A 18 -51.87 17.26 -0.38
C PRO A 18 -50.72 17.72 0.52
N SER A 19 -51.06 18.14 1.73
CA SER A 19 -50.13 18.28 2.86
C SER A 19 -49.51 16.90 3.18
N TYR A 20 -48.41 16.57 2.51
CA TYR A 20 -47.56 15.45 2.90
C TYR A 20 -46.73 15.84 4.13
N ARG A 21 -47.15 15.33 5.30
CA ARG A 21 -46.39 15.39 6.54
C ARG A 21 -45.59 14.09 6.69
N GLN A 22 -44.26 14.19 6.79
CA GLN A 22 -43.41 13.12 7.32
C GLN A 22 -42.45 13.71 8.37
N GLY A 23 -42.46 13.13 9.58
CA GLY A 23 -41.69 13.58 10.74
C GLY A 23 -40.25 13.07 10.71
N ILE A 24 -39.30 13.99 10.85
CA ILE A 24 -37.85 13.74 10.85
C ILE A 24 -37.23 14.54 12.01
N GLU A 25 -36.51 13.87 12.91
CA GLU A 25 -35.69 14.50 13.98
C GLU A 25 -34.37 15.07 13.43
N PRO A 26 -33.80 16.14 14.02
CA PRO A 26 -32.54 16.72 13.56
C PRO A 26 -31.29 15.97 14.04
N GLY A 27 -30.42 15.52 13.14
CA GLY A 27 -29.08 14.97 13.44
C GLY A 27 -27.98 16.03 13.31
N TYR A 28 -27.05 16.10 14.27
CA TYR A 28 -25.96 17.09 14.30
C TYR A 28 -24.72 16.62 13.51
N LEU A 29 -24.37 17.35 12.46
CA LEU A 29 -23.10 17.22 11.74
C LEU A 29 -22.06 18.12 12.41
N GLY A 30 -21.10 17.51 13.11
CA GLY A 30 -19.94 18.23 13.63
C GLY A 30 -19.08 18.85 12.50
N PRO A 31 -18.26 19.87 12.81
CA PRO A 31 -17.47 20.62 11.82
C PRO A 31 -16.43 19.77 11.07
N THR A 32 -16.16 18.54 11.51
CA THR A 32 -15.21 17.58 10.90
C THR A 32 -15.89 16.46 10.11
N ASN A 33 -17.22 16.46 9.98
CA ASN A 33 -17.92 15.44 9.19
C ASN A 33 -17.62 15.66 7.68
N LEU A 34 -17.31 14.57 6.97
CA LEU A 34 -17.07 14.53 5.52
C LEU A 34 -18.15 15.29 4.73
N SER A 35 -19.41 15.22 5.16
CA SER A 35 -20.55 15.93 4.58
C SER A 35 -20.44 17.47 4.68
N GLN A 36 -19.82 17.99 5.75
CA GLN A 36 -19.55 19.42 5.95
C GLN A 36 -18.47 19.89 4.97
N GLN A 37 -17.38 19.13 4.86
CA GLN A 37 -16.29 19.39 3.91
C GLN A 37 -16.77 19.33 2.46
N ILE A 38 -17.70 18.41 2.14
CA ILE A 38 -18.26 18.26 0.79
C ILE A 38 -19.02 19.53 0.42
N ARG A 39 -19.82 20.05 1.34
CA ARG A 39 -20.68 21.21 1.12
C ARG A 39 -19.91 22.51 1.04
N ASP A 40 -18.96 22.74 1.95
CA ASP A 40 -18.17 23.98 1.97
C ASP A 40 -17.31 24.11 0.69
N HIS A 41 -16.86 22.98 0.14
CA HIS A 41 -16.18 22.89 -1.17
C HIS A 41 -17.14 23.08 -2.36
N CYS A 42 -18.37 22.56 -2.29
CA CYS A 42 -19.34 22.78 -3.36
C CYS A 42 -19.81 24.23 -3.44
N ILE A 43 -20.05 24.92 -2.32
CA ILE A 43 -20.57 26.31 -2.30
C ILE A 43 -19.58 27.33 -2.84
N THR A 44 -18.28 27.06 -2.72
CA THR A 44 -17.22 27.94 -3.24
C THR A 44 -17.06 27.85 -4.76
N ALA A 45 -17.67 26.87 -5.43
CA ALA A 45 -17.74 26.78 -6.88
C ALA A 45 -18.93 27.57 -7.44
N LEU A 46 -18.72 28.34 -8.53
CA LEU A 46 -19.70 29.24 -9.17
C LEU A 46 -21.06 28.62 -9.54
N THR A 47 -21.16 27.28 -9.61
CA THR A 47 -22.39 26.53 -9.95
C THR A 47 -22.88 25.62 -8.82
N GLY A 48 -22.26 25.69 -7.63
CA GLY A 48 -22.48 24.73 -6.56
C GLY A 48 -23.73 24.97 -5.73
N ALA A 49 -24.19 26.22 -5.63
CA ALA A 49 -25.41 26.57 -4.91
C ALA A 49 -26.66 25.93 -5.56
N ASP A 50 -26.82 26.07 -6.87
CA ASP A 50 -27.93 25.48 -7.63
C ASP A 50 -27.94 23.94 -7.56
N ARG A 51 -26.75 23.34 -7.52
CA ARG A 51 -26.58 21.87 -7.40
C ARG A 51 -26.95 21.37 -6.01
N ILE A 52 -26.58 22.10 -4.95
CA ILE A 52 -26.98 21.76 -3.58
C ILE A 52 -28.49 21.86 -3.42
N MET A 53 -29.12 22.91 -3.96
CA MET A 53 -30.58 23.04 -3.97
C MET A 53 -31.27 21.89 -4.72
N SER A 54 -30.73 21.47 -5.88
CA SER A 54 -31.24 20.30 -6.62
C SER A 54 -31.13 19.01 -5.80
N LEU A 55 -30.07 18.84 -5.02
CA LEU A 55 -29.85 17.68 -4.16
C LEU A 55 -30.73 17.69 -2.91
N GLU A 56 -30.94 18.85 -2.27
CA GLU A 56 -31.90 19.02 -1.17
C GLU A 56 -33.30 18.57 -1.61
N HIS A 57 -33.73 19.00 -2.81
CA HIS A 57 -35.01 18.61 -3.39
C HIS A 57 -35.07 17.13 -3.79
N ARG A 58 -33.98 16.53 -4.29
CA ARG A 58 -33.94 15.10 -4.68
C ARG A 58 -33.88 14.15 -3.49
N LEU A 59 -33.29 14.59 -2.38
CA LEU A 59 -33.12 13.80 -1.16
C LEU A 59 -34.22 14.07 -0.11
N ASP A 60 -35.17 14.95 -0.44
CA ASP A 60 -36.32 15.32 0.40
C ASP A 60 -35.89 15.83 1.79
N VAL A 61 -34.86 16.67 1.81
CA VAL A 61 -34.30 17.31 3.01
C VAL A 61 -34.76 18.78 3.05
N PHE A 62 -34.83 19.41 4.24
CA PHE A 62 -35.29 20.80 4.40
C PHE A 62 -34.52 21.75 3.47
N SER A 63 -35.21 22.67 2.77
CA SER A 63 -34.52 23.70 1.99
C SER A 63 -33.72 24.58 2.95
N HIS A 64 -32.44 24.82 2.68
CA HIS A 64 -31.52 25.46 3.63
C HIS A 64 -31.05 24.57 4.80
N ALA A 65 -31.28 23.24 4.80
CA ALA A 65 -30.55 22.32 5.69
C ALA A 65 -29.04 22.43 5.46
N PHE A 66 -28.71 22.73 4.20
CA PHE A 66 -27.50 23.35 3.73
C PHE A 66 -27.06 24.55 4.60
N GLU A 67 -27.83 25.64 4.55
CA GLU A 67 -27.45 27.03 4.82
C GLU A 67 -27.46 27.44 6.29
N GLY A 68 -26.53 26.87 7.07
CA GLY A 68 -26.13 27.39 8.39
C GLY A 68 -24.81 28.16 8.35
N HIS A 69 -24.74 29.25 9.13
CA HIS A 69 -23.57 30.13 9.32
C HIS A 69 -22.28 29.36 9.64
N GLN A 70 -21.14 29.93 9.24
CA GLN A 70 -19.80 29.43 9.56
C GLN A 70 -19.69 29.22 11.09
N ASP A 71 -19.16 28.08 11.49
CA ASP A 71 -18.77 27.72 12.87
C ASP A 71 -19.78 27.16 13.88
N THR A 72 -21.01 26.83 13.48
CA THR A 72 -21.89 25.99 14.33
C THR A 72 -22.37 24.78 13.54
N GLY A 73 -21.98 23.56 13.96
CA GLY A 73 -22.36 22.31 13.30
C GLY A 73 -23.84 22.23 12.94
N ARG A 74 -24.16 21.55 11.83
CA ARG A 74 -25.46 21.68 11.16
C ARG A 74 -26.45 20.61 11.65
N LEU A 75 -27.67 21.03 11.93
CA LEU A 75 -28.78 20.15 12.31
C LEU A 75 -29.56 19.75 11.06
N ILE A 76 -29.62 18.46 10.73
CA ILE A 76 -30.46 17.92 9.64
C ILE A 76 -31.73 17.32 10.23
N GLY A 77 -32.82 18.11 10.29
CA GLY A 77 -34.20 17.70 10.64
C GLY A 77 -35.00 18.82 11.35
N ARG A 78 -36.30 18.61 11.66
CA ARG A 78 -37.17 19.61 12.33
C ARG A 78 -37.30 19.34 13.84
N GLN A 79 -37.42 20.40 14.67
CA GLN A 79 -37.53 20.30 16.13
C GLN A 79 -38.79 19.48 16.53
N PRO A 80 -38.68 18.50 17.44
CA PRO A 80 -39.84 17.68 17.82
C PRO A 80 -40.75 18.46 18.79
N GLU A 81 -42.06 18.35 18.60
CA GLU A 81 -43.00 18.59 19.69
C GLU A 81 -42.89 17.45 20.72
N ILE A 82 -43.05 17.81 21.99
CA ILE A 82 -42.82 16.95 23.15
C ILE A 82 -43.76 15.74 23.10
N GLY A 83 -43.22 14.52 22.88
CA GLY A 83 -43.98 13.28 23.12
C GLY A 83 -43.69 12.02 22.28
N GLU A 84 -42.73 11.98 21.35
CA GLU A 84 -42.58 10.82 20.42
C GLU A 84 -41.64 9.69 20.89
N THR A 85 -41.98 8.44 20.50
CA THR A 85 -41.43 7.17 21.04
C THR A 85 -40.21 6.62 20.28
N ALA A 86 -39.36 5.86 21.00
CA ALA A 86 -38.05 5.35 20.58
C ALA A 86 -38.02 4.54 19.26
N ARG A 87 -39.13 3.91 18.85
CA ARG A 87 -39.22 3.11 17.61
C ARG A 87 -39.15 3.96 16.34
N ARG A 88 -39.49 5.25 16.41
CA ARG A 88 -39.34 6.20 15.29
C ARG A 88 -37.91 6.76 15.17
N ARG A 89 -37.16 6.85 16.29
CA ARG A 89 -35.74 7.26 16.28
C ARG A 89 -34.86 6.28 15.49
N THR A 90 -35.15 4.98 15.57
CA THR A 90 -34.44 3.94 14.81
C THR A 90 -34.69 4.05 13.30
N LEU A 91 -35.91 4.46 12.90
CA LEU A 91 -36.27 4.68 11.49
C LEU A 91 -35.65 5.98 10.93
N ALA A 92 -35.51 7.01 11.77
CA ALA A 92 -34.81 8.25 11.42
C ALA A 92 -33.29 8.03 11.26
N ALA A 93 -32.63 7.28 12.15
CA ALA A 93 -31.21 6.92 12.03
C ALA A 93 -30.90 6.06 10.80
N ALA A 94 -31.83 5.17 10.41
CA ALA A 94 -31.73 4.38 9.17
C ALA A 94 -31.88 5.24 7.90
N THR A 95 -32.65 6.33 7.98
CA THR A 95 -32.81 7.29 6.88
C THR A 95 -31.62 8.26 6.82
N TYR A 96 -31.08 8.69 7.97
CA TYR A 96 -29.84 9.48 8.07
C TYR A 96 -28.65 8.75 7.46
N SER A 97 -28.43 7.48 7.83
CA SER A 97 -27.35 6.66 7.25
C SER A 97 -27.50 6.50 5.73
N ARG A 98 -28.74 6.45 5.23
CA ARG A 98 -29.02 6.40 3.78
C ARG A 98 -28.75 7.72 3.07
N VAL A 99 -29.06 8.85 3.71
CA VAL A 99 -28.79 10.18 3.16
C VAL A 99 -27.28 10.45 3.17
N GLU A 100 -26.58 10.08 4.24
CA GLU A 100 -25.11 10.14 4.34
C GLU A 100 -24.43 9.23 3.32
N GLU A 101 -24.85 7.97 3.18
CA GLU A 101 -24.33 7.05 2.15
C GLU A 101 -24.57 7.59 0.73
N ARG A 102 -25.73 8.18 0.47
CA ARG A 102 -26.05 8.80 -0.83
C ARG A 102 -25.26 10.07 -1.10
N LEU A 103 -25.07 10.94 -0.10
CA LEU A 103 -24.21 12.12 -0.23
C LEU A 103 -22.75 11.73 -0.48
N ILE A 104 -22.23 10.72 0.24
CA ILE A 104 -20.88 10.18 0.02
C ILE A 104 -20.75 9.54 -1.37
N ARG A 105 -21.80 8.86 -1.84
CA ARG A 105 -21.82 8.23 -3.16
C ARG A 105 -21.92 9.24 -4.29
N GLU A 106 -22.81 10.23 -4.20
CA GLU A 106 -23.10 11.19 -5.27
C GLU A 106 -22.13 12.36 -5.28
N LEU A 107 -21.78 12.92 -4.10
CA LEU A 107 -20.84 14.04 -4.00
C LEU A 107 -19.43 13.57 -3.59
N GLY A 108 -19.30 12.65 -2.63
CA GLY A 108 -17.99 12.17 -2.18
C GLY A 108 -17.18 11.42 -3.25
N SER A 109 -17.85 10.91 -4.29
CA SER A 109 -17.19 10.32 -5.47
C SER A 109 -16.74 11.37 -6.49
N GLU A 110 -17.35 12.56 -6.52
CA GLU A 110 -17.13 13.58 -7.55
C GLU A 110 -16.38 14.85 -7.08
N THR A 111 -16.44 15.26 -5.80
CA THR A 111 -15.91 16.58 -5.38
C THR A 111 -14.75 16.53 -4.38
N ILE A 112 -14.74 15.66 -3.37
CA ILE A 112 -13.61 15.68 -2.39
C ILE A 112 -12.41 14.86 -2.84
N LEU A 113 -12.63 13.63 -3.30
CA LEU A 113 -11.54 12.75 -3.75
C LEU A 113 -11.10 13.04 -5.18
N ILE A 114 -11.78 13.94 -5.88
CA ILE A 114 -11.43 14.37 -7.23
C ILE A 114 -10.77 15.74 -7.13
N ASP A 115 -11.41 16.76 -6.56
CA ASP A 115 -10.81 18.10 -6.61
C ASP A 115 -9.60 18.24 -5.68
N HIS A 116 -9.65 17.73 -4.44
CA HIS A 116 -8.48 17.81 -3.56
C HIS A 116 -7.38 16.83 -3.97
N PHE A 117 -7.72 15.65 -4.49
CA PHE A 117 -6.73 14.70 -5.02
C PHE A 117 -6.11 15.20 -6.33
N TYR A 118 -6.89 15.65 -7.31
CA TYR A 118 -6.36 16.19 -8.57
C TYR A 118 -5.69 17.56 -8.36
N ALA A 119 -6.15 18.37 -7.40
CA ALA A 119 -5.42 19.57 -7.00
C ALA A 119 -4.12 19.22 -6.25
N HIS A 120 -4.04 18.17 -5.42
CA HIS A 120 -2.78 17.79 -4.76
C HIS A 120 -1.81 17.03 -5.67
N PHE A 121 -2.29 16.12 -6.53
CA PHE A 121 -1.48 15.12 -7.23
C PHE A 121 -1.14 15.47 -8.69
N GLY A 122 -1.43 16.69 -9.14
CA GLY A 122 -0.89 17.28 -10.37
C GLY A 122 -1.91 17.41 -11.51
N ILE A 123 -1.59 18.29 -12.46
CA ILE A 123 -2.38 18.57 -13.68
C ILE A 123 -2.85 17.25 -14.30
N PHE A 124 -4.12 16.92 -14.07
CA PHE A 124 -4.71 15.68 -14.50
C PHE A 124 -4.78 15.66 -16.03
N HIS A 125 -3.95 14.83 -16.66
CA HIS A 125 -4.04 14.59 -18.10
C HIS A 125 -5.02 13.43 -18.33
N VAL A 126 -6.04 13.61 -19.16
CA VAL A 126 -7.09 12.60 -19.44
C VAL A 126 -6.52 11.25 -19.87
N ASN A 127 -5.39 11.25 -20.60
CA ASN A 127 -4.68 10.03 -21.02
C ASN A 127 -3.92 9.31 -19.88
N SER A 128 -3.73 9.92 -18.71
CA SER A 128 -3.17 9.26 -17.51
C SER A 128 -4.24 8.50 -16.71
N THR A 129 -5.52 8.64 -17.06
CA THR A 129 -6.62 7.94 -16.39
C THR A 129 -6.59 6.44 -16.76
N PRO A 130 -6.90 5.53 -15.82
CA PRO A 130 -7.16 4.14 -16.15
C PRO A 130 -8.34 4.05 -17.15
N PRO A 131 -8.24 3.33 -18.28
CA PRO A 131 -9.37 3.13 -19.19
C PRO A 131 -10.45 2.25 -18.56
N THR A 132 -10.10 1.51 -17.51
CA THR A 132 -11.02 0.72 -16.70
C THR A 132 -11.21 1.36 -15.33
N PRO A 133 -12.45 1.54 -14.86
CA PRO A 133 -12.70 2.08 -13.53
C PRO A 133 -12.04 1.19 -12.47
N LEU A 134 -11.43 1.82 -11.48
CA LEU A 134 -10.78 1.10 -10.39
C LEU A 134 -11.83 0.34 -9.58
N PRO A 135 -11.54 -0.90 -9.13
CA PRO A 135 -12.48 -1.67 -8.32
C PRO A 135 -12.89 -0.89 -7.06
N PRO A 136 -14.18 -0.88 -6.66
CA PRO A 136 -14.63 -0.15 -5.47
C PRO A 136 -13.85 -0.49 -4.19
N VAL A 137 -13.44 -1.76 -4.07
CA VAL A 137 -12.61 -2.28 -2.96
C VAL A 137 -11.23 -1.60 -2.86
N LEU A 138 -10.74 -0.98 -3.92
CA LEU A 138 -9.43 -0.32 -3.93
C LEU A 138 -9.32 0.74 -2.82
N ARG A 139 -10.40 1.51 -2.61
CA ARG A 139 -10.43 2.54 -1.56
C ARG A 139 -10.23 1.93 -0.17
N LEU A 140 -10.88 0.79 0.08
CA LEU A 140 -10.71 0.05 1.35
C LEU A 140 -9.29 -0.45 1.51
N ILE A 141 -8.63 -0.91 0.44
CA ILE A 141 -7.23 -1.35 0.50
C ILE A 141 -6.30 -0.17 0.78
N LEU A 142 -6.51 0.97 0.13
CA LEU A 142 -5.72 2.18 0.36
C LEU A 142 -5.86 2.72 1.79
N CYS A 143 -6.99 2.48 2.45
CA CYS A 143 -7.16 2.74 3.88
C CYS A 143 -6.59 1.62 4.76
N ALA A 144 -6.67 0.36 4.32
CA ALA A 144 -6.23 -0.79 5.09
C ALA A 144 -4.71 -0.87 5.21
N ILE A 145 -3.95 -0.52 4.16
CA ILE A 145 -2.48 -0.48 4.20
C ILE A 145 -1.97 0.39 5.35
N PRO A 146 -2.31 1.69 5.45
CA PRO A 146 -1.86 2.53 6.56
C PRO A 146 -2.48 2.10 7.89
N ALA A 147 -3.68 1.51 7.90
CA ALA A 147 -4.29 0.96 9.12
C ALA A 147 -3.50 -0.21 9.73
N MET A 148 -2.54 -0.80 8.99
CA MET A 148 -1.61 -1.79 9.54
C MET A 148 -0.54 -1.19 10.46
N SER A 149 -0.39 0.14 10.48
CA SER A 149 0.50 0.83 11.42
C SER A 149 0.12 0.54 12.87
N ARG A 150 1.11 0.31 13.74
CA ARG A 150 0.90 0.14 15.18
C ARG A 150 0.29 1.38 15.85
N GLN A 151 0.40 2.54 15.23
CA GLN A 151 -0.14 3.80 15.73
C GLN A 151 -1.67 3.90 15.54
N VAL A 152 -2.26 3.01 14.73
CA VAL A 152 -3.70 3.00 14.47
C VAL A 152 -4.40 2.18 15.57
N PRO A 153 -5.39 2.75 16.29
CA PRO A 153 -6.14 2.02 17.31
C PRO A 153 -6.74 0.70 16.79
N PRO A 154 -6.65 -0.41 17.56
CA PRO A 154 -7.11 -1.73 17.11
C PRO A 154 -8.56 -1.74 16.61
N ALA A 155 -9.48 -1.03 17.28
CA ALA A 155 -10.87 -0.95 16.86
C ALA A 155 -11.06 -0.35 15.45
N ILE A 156 -10.25 0.66 15.08
CA ILE A 156 -10.30 1.28 13.75
C ILE A 156 -9.72 0.31 12.71
N ARG A 157 -8.55 -0.26 13.01
CA ARG A 157 -7.88 -1.25 12.16
C ARG A 157 -8.81 -2.44 11.88
N ASP A 158 -9.39 -3.02 12.91
CA ASP A 158 -10.25 -4.20 12.80
C ASP A 158 -11.55 -3.88 12.06
N GLY A 159 -12.11 -2.67 12.25
CA GLY A 159 -13.24 -2.18 11.46
C GLY A 159 -12.92 -2.08 9.96
N ILE A 160 -11.77 -1.49 9.61
CA ILE A 160 -11.31 -1.38 8.21
C ILE A 160 -11.03 -2.77 7.62
N LEU A 161 -10.33 -3.64 8.35
CA LEU A 161 -10.04 -5.00 7.90
C LEU A 161 -11.31 -5.85 7.76
N SER A 162 -12.29 -5.69 8.64
CA SER A 162 -13.59 -6.35 8.54
C SER A 162 -14.35 -5.90 7.28
N GLY A 163 -14.43 -4.59 7.04
CA GLY A 163 -15.03 -4.03 5.84
C GLY A 163 -14.31 -4.46 4.55
N LEU A 164 -12.98 -4.44 4.56
CA LEU A 164 -12.16 -4.94 3.45
C LEU A 164 -12.46 -6.42 3.20
N ASN A 165 -12.44 -7.27 4.22
CA ASN A 165 -12.68 -8.70 4.03
C ASN A 165 -14.09 -8.99 3.51
N THR A 166 -15.11 -8.29 4.02
CA THR A 166 -16.48 -8.40 3.51
C THR A 166 -16.56 -8.05 2.02
N ALA A 167 -15.89 -6.98 1.60
CA ALA A 167 -15.82 -6.59 0.19
C ALA A 167 -15.06 -7.62 -0.65
N LEU A 168 -13.94 -8.14 -0.16
CA LEU A 168 -13.15 -9.18 -0.82
C LEU A 168 -13.95 -10.49 -0.96
N ASP A 169 -14.77 -10.89 0.02
CA ASP A 169 -15.57 -12.13 -0.05
C ASP A 169 -16.64 -12.09 -1.14
N SER A 170 -17.11 -10.90 -1.51
CA SER A 170 -18.02 -10.72 -2.65
C SER A 170 -17.35 -10.83 -4.02
N MET A 171 -16.01 -10.89 -4.07
CA MET A 171 -15.26 -10.94 -5.32
C MET A 171 -14.80 -12.35 -5.67
N ASP A 172 -14.84 -12.66 -6.95
CA ASP A 172 -14.25 -13.88 -7.47
C ASP A 172 -12.72 -13.73 -7.60
N PHE A 173 -11.98 -14.49 -6.79
CA PHE A 173 -10.52 -14.64 -6.85
C PHE A 173 -10.06 -15.87 -7.65
N SER A 174 -10.95 -16.52 -8.38
CA SER A 174 -10.57 -17.54 -9.34
C SER A 174 -9.53 -17.00 -10.32
N LEU A 175 -8.71 -17.90 -10.86
CA LEU A 175 -7.66 -17.61 -11.85
C LEU A 175 -8.24 -17.26 -13.25
N GLY A 176 -9.46 -16.71 -13.32
CA GLY A 176 -10.13 -16.28 -14.55
C GLY A 176 -9.36 -15.18 -15.31
N MET A 177 -10.00 -14.62 -16.36
CA MET A 177 -9.34 -13.65 -17.26
C MET A 177 -8.70 -12.49 -16.46
N GLY A 178 -7.37 -12.39 -16.56
CA GLY A 178 -6.59 -11.35 -15.91
C GLY A 178 -6.90 -9.97 -16.47
N SER A 179 -6.80 -8.94 -15.63
CA SER A 179 -6.86 -7.53 -16.05
C SER A 179 -5.81 -6.73 -15.30
N LEU A 180 -5.42 -5.56 -15.84
CA LEU A 180 -4.47 -4.67 -15.16
C LEU A 180 -4.95 -4.29 -13.75
N ALA A 181 -6.25 -4.00 -13.62
CA ALA A 181 -6.87 -3.66 -12.34
C ALA A 181 -6.83 -4.83 -11.33
N ARG A 182 -7.05 -6.07 -11.79
CA ARG A 182 -6.91 -7.27 -10.92
C ARG A 182 -5.47 -7.49 -10.50
N ILE A 183 -4.51 -7.30 -11.39
CA ILE A 183 -3.08 -7.41 -11.04
C ILE A 183 -2.71 -6.37 -9.97
N GLN A 184 -3.10 -5.11 -10.17
CA GLN A 184 -2.88 -4.03 -9.19
C GLN A 184 -3.53 -4.34 -7.84
N LEU A 185 -4.76 -4.85 -7.84
CA LEU A 185 -5.46 -5.27 -6.63
C LEU A 185 -4.65 -6.31 -5.83
N HIS A 186 -4.20 -7.36 -6.51
CA HIS A 186 -3.39 -8.42 -5.90
C HIS A 186 -2.03 -7.93 -5.39
N LEU A 187 -1.37 -7.03 -6.15
CA LEU A 187 -0.12 -6.42 -5.71
C LEU A 187 -0.32 -5.56 -4.45
N LEU A 188 -1.39 -4.77 -4.38
CA LEU A 188 -1.69 -3.96 -3.18
C LEU A 188 -2.02 -4.83 -1.97
N LEU A 189 -2.76 -5.92 -2.14
CA LEU A 189 -3.00 -6.91 -1.09
C LEU A 189 -1.72 -7.63 -0.64
N SER A 190 -0.65 -7.59 -1.44
CA SER A 190 0.66 -8.18 -1.09
C SER A 190 1.60 -7.24 -0.35
N VAL A 191 1.27 -5.94 -0.26
CA VAL A 191 2.11 -4.95 0.44
C VAL A 191 2.28 -5.30 1.92
N ASN A 192 1.22 -5.83 2.53
CA ASN A 192 1.23 -6.31 3.90
C ASN A 192 0.59 -7.70 4.02
N ASP A 193 1.28 -8.63 4.69
CA ASP A 193 0.81 -10.00 4.83
C ASP A 193 -0.53 -10.12 5.60
N GLY A 194 -0.88 -9.11 6.40
CA GLY A 194 -2.15 -9.07 7.15
C GLY A 194 -3.39 -8.78 6.30
N LEU A 195 -3.22 -8.25 5.09
CA LEU A 195 -4.32 -7.87 4.20
C LEU A 195 -4.93 -9.08 3.47
N TRP A 196 -4.14 -10.13 3.26
CA TRP A 196 -4.59 -11.36 2.61
C TRP A 196 -4.86 -12.47 3.63
N ARG A 197 -6.14 -12.81 3.83
CA ARG A 197 -6.58 -13.87 4.75
C ARG A 197 -7.06 -15.15 4.05
N ARG A 198 -6.91 -15.26 2.72
CA ARG A 198 -7.49 -16.32 1.89
C ARG A 198 -6.46 -17.36 1.42
N GLY A 199 -5.49 -17.69 2.28
CA GLY A 199 -4.47 -18.69 2.02
C GLY A 199 -3.04 -18.19 2.24
N PRO A 200 -2.03 -18.96 1.82
CA PRO A 200 -0.62 -18.74 2.19
C PRO A 200 -0.10 -17.37 1.77
N MET A 201 0.86 -16.87 2.56
CA MET A 201 1.70 -15.73 2.20
C MET A 201 2.25 -15.87 0.77
N GLY A 202 2.28 -14.78 0.01
CA GLY A 202 2.72 -14.77 -1.38
C GLY A 202 1.68 -15.20 -2.41
N ARG A 203 0.56 -15.83 -2.03
CA ARG A 203 -0.54 -16.17 -2.97
C ARG A 203 -1.01 -14.97 -3.83
N PRO A 204 -1.19 -13.75 -3.28
CA PRO A 204 -1.53 -12.60 -4.11
C PRO A 204 -0.45 -12.26 -5.14
N VAL A 205 0.83 -12.37 -4.78
CA VAL A 205 1.95 -12.13 -5.70
C VAL A 205 1.94 -13.14 -6.85
N TYR A 206 1.82 -14.44 -6.56
CA TYR A 206 1.77 -15.47 -7.61
C TYR A 206 0.58 -15.31 -8.54
N ALA A 207 -0.59 -14.94 -8.00
CA ALA A 207 -1.78 -14.63 -8.81
C ALA A 207 -1.55 -13.42 -9.71
N ALA A 208 -0.98 -12.33 -9.17
CA ALA A 208 -0.61 -11.14 -9.94
C ALA A 208 0.38 -11.48 -11.07
N THR A 209 1.45 -12.20 -10.76
CA THR A 209 2.48 -12.62 -11.72
C THR A 209 1.88 -13.50 -12.82
N ARG A 210 1.05 -14.49 -12.47
CA ARG A 210 0.40 -15.38 -13.45
C ARG A 210 -0.51 -14.59 -14.40
N MET A 211 -1.32 -13.68 -13.87
CA MET A 211 -2.18 -12.81 -14.68
C MET A 211 -1.35 -11.85 -15.56
N ALA A 212 -0.26 -11.28 -15.04
CA ALA A 212 0.63 -10.41 -15.80
C ALA A 212 1.29 -11.15 -16.97
N MET A 213 1.73 -12.40 -16.76
CA MET A 213 2.22 -13.27 -17.83
C MET A 213 1.12 -13.59 -18.85
N GLY A 214 -0.10 -13.89 -18.40
CA GLY A 214 -1.25 -14.13 -19.27
C GLY A 214 -1.63 -12.93 -20.16
N LEU A 215 -1.40 -11.70 -19.67
CA LEU A 215 -1.57 -10.45 -20.44
C LEU A 215 -0.31 -10.03 -21.23
N ALA A 216 0.71 -10.88 -21.26
CA ALA A 216 2.00 -10.64 -21.88
C ALA A 216 2.66 -9.31 -21.44
N LEU A 217 2.54 -8.94 -20.15
CA LEU A 217 3.15 -7.70 -19.64
C LEU A 217 4.68 -7.74 -19.66
N HIS A 218 5.25 -8.94 -19.66
CA HIS A 218 6.69 -9.21 -19.79
C HIS A 218 7.20 -9.04 -21.22
N ARG A 219 6.31 -8.76 -22.20
CA ARG A 219 6.67 -8.59 -23.60
C ARG A 219 6.77 -7.14 -24.02
N ASN A 220 7.78 -6.83 -24.82
CA ASN A 220 7.83 -5.56 -25.53
C ASN A 220 6.74 -5.52 -26.61
N ILE A 221 6.00 -4.41 -26.69
CA ILE A 221 4.94 -4.22 -27.68
C ILE A 221 5.16 -2.94 -28.46
N SER A 222 4.73 -2.94 -29.73
CA SER A 222 5.03 -1.86 -30.66
C SER A 222 4.43 -0.52 -30.21
N SER A 223 5.31 0.47 -30.07
CA SER A 223 4.96 1.86 -29.78
C SER A 223 4.27 2.58 -30.94
N ARG A 224 4.26 1.98 -32.14
CA ARG A 224 3.57 2.54 -33.32
C ARG A 224 2.06 2.41 -33.23
N ILE A 225 1.57 1.38 -32.55
CA ILE A 225 0.14 1.01 -32.51
C ILE A 225 -0.45 1.10 -31.10
N THR A 226 0.40 1.13 -30.06
CA THR A 226 -0.05 1.20 -28.67
C THR A 226 0.18 2.61 -28.12
N PRO A 227 -0.84 3.27 -27.55
CA PRO A 227 -0.68 4.58 -26.93
C PRO A 227 0.38 4.58 -25.83
N VAL A 228 1.16 5.66 -25.73
CA VAL A 228 2.25 5.81 -24.74
C VAL A 228 1.78 5.57 -23.31
N ALA A 229 0.62 6.12 -22.93
CA ALA A 229 0.04 5.90 -21.62
C ALA A 229 -0.22 4.44 -21.29
N GLN A 230 -0.66 3.66 -22.28
CA GLN A 230 -0.88 2.23 -22.10
C GLN A 230 0.45 1.48 -21.98
N LEU A 231 1.47 1.85 -22.78
CA LEU A 231 2.82 1.27 -22.67
C LEU A 231 3.41 1.48 -21.27
N GLN A 232 3.36 2.73 -20.78
CA GLN A 232 3.95 3.08 -19.49
C GLN A 232 3.21 2.41 -18.32
N ARG A 233 1.88 2.31 -18.39
CA ARG A 233 1.13 1.58 -17.36
C ARG A 233 1.47 0.10 -17.32
N ARG A 234 1.61 -0.53 -18.49
CA ARG A 234 2.02 -1.95 -18.59
C ARG A 234 3.42 -2.16 -18.00
N SER A 235 4.39 -1.32 -18.33
CA SER A 235 5.75 -1.43 -17.81
C SER A 235 5.79 -1.19 -16.29
N ARG A 236 5.03 -0.22 -15.77
CA ARG A 236 4.93 0.01 -14.31
C ARG A 236 4.34 -1.19 -13.57
N ILE A 237 3.24 -1.76 -14.06
CA ILE A 237 2.61 -2.93 -13.43
C ILE A 237 3.56 -4.14 -13.51
N TRP A 238 4.26 -4.33 -14.64
CA TRP A 238 5.28 -5.35 -14.76
C TRP A 238 6.42 -5.15 -13.76
N GLY A 239 6.94 -3.92 -13.61
CA GLY A 239 7.93 -3.59 -12.60
C GLY A 239 7.47 -3.88 -11.17
N ALA A 240 6.20 -3.60 -10.86
CA ALA A 240 5.61 -3.95 -9.56
C ALA A 240 5.53 -5.47 -9.32
N CYS A 241 5.24 -6.26 -10.37
CA CYS A 241 5.31 -7.72 -10.30
C CYS A 241 6.75 -8.21 -10.02
N ILE A 242 7.76 -7.62 -10.67
CA ILE A 242 9.18 -7.96 -10.42
C ILE A 242 9.53 -7.66 -8.96
N ILE A 243 9.19 -6.46 -8.47
CA ILE A 243 9.46 -6.06 -7.08
C ILE A 243 8.83 -7.08 -6.11
N ALA A 244 7.52 -7.32 -6.25
CA ALA A 244 6.80 -8.21 -5.34
C ALA A 244 7.32 -9.65 -5.38
N ASP A 245 7.58 -10.19 -6.58
CA ASP A 245 8.12 -11.55 -6.77
C ASP A 245 9.48 -11.71 -6.08
N ARG A 246 10.40 -10.75 -6.27
CA ARG A 246 11.77 -10.86 -5.74
C ARG A 246 11.80 -10.82 -4.21
N TRP A 247 11.06 -9.90 -3.61
CA TRP A 247 11.02 -9.78 -2.15
C TRP A 247 10.24 -10.90 -1.48
N ILE A 248 9.15 -11.39 -2.08
CA ILE A 248 8.41 -12.51 -1.49
C ILE A 248 9.22 -13.81 -1.56
N THR A 249 9.90 -14.03 -2.68
CA THR A 249 10.77 -15.18 -2.90
C THR A 249 11.91 -15.20 -1.90
N LEU A 250 12.59 -14.07 -1.67
CA LEU A 250 13.65 -13.96 -0.68
C LEU A 250 13.14 -14.31 0.72
N ARG A 251 11.99 -13.74 1.13
CA ARG A 251 11.37 -14.00 2.43
C ARG A 251 10.94 -15.45 2.63
N LEU A 252 10.57 -16.14 1.56
CA LEU A 252 10.11 -17.53 1.57
C LEU A 252 11.22 -18.54 1.32
N GLY A 253 12.42 -18.12 0.96
CA GLY A 253 13.50 -19.01 0.53
C GLY A 253 13.14 -19.84 -0.71
N GLN A 254 12.29 -19.31 -1.58
CA GLN A 254 11.82 -19.99 -2.80
C GLN A 254 12.59 -19.54 -4.03
N ILE A 255 12.32 -20.14 -5.20
CA ILE A 255 12.85 -19.64 -6.48
C ILE A 255 11.92 -18.53 -7.00
N PRO A 256 12.45 -17.46 -7.62
CA PRO A 256 11.61 -16.42 -8.21
C PRO A 256 10.69 -16.98 -9.30
N SER A 257 9.44 -16.53 -9.35
CA SER A 257 8.49 -17.00 -10.37
C SER A 257 8.74 -16.33 -11.72
N ILE A 258 9.36 -15.14 -11.70
CA ILE A 258 9.68 -14.38 -12.90
C ILE A 258 11.14 -14.64 -13.28
N ASP A 259 11.36 -15.26 -14.43
CA ASP A 259 12.66 -15.28 -15.07
C ASP A 259 12.75 -14.14 -16.10
N LEU A 260 13.66 -13.19 -15.86
CA LEU A 260 13.83 -12.02 -16.71
C LEU A 260 14.60 -12.34 -17.99
N ALA A 261 15.25 -13.49 -18.11
CA ALA A 261 15.85 -13.94 -19.37
C ALA A 261 14.79 -14.18 -20.47
N PHE A 262 13.52 -14.41 -20.08
CA PHE A 262 12.39 -14.57 -21.00
C PHE A 262 11.52 -13.31 -21.12
N ALA A 263 11.94 -12.20 -20.53
CA ALA A 263 11.23 -10.92 -20.60
C ALA A 263 12.03 -9.89 -21.42
N ASP A 264 11.33 -9.16 -22.28
CA ASP A 264 11.90 -8.06 -23.08
C ASP A 264 11.15 -6.75 -22.88
N ALA A 265 10.19 -6.71 -21.94
CA ALA A 265 9.49 -5.50 -21.56
C ALA A 265 10.47 -4.40 -21.09
N PRO A 266 10.26 -3.14 -21.52
CA PRO A 266 11.11 -2.03 -21.09
C PRO A 266 10.95 -1.76 -19.59
N TRP A 267 11.99 -1.20 -18.98
CA TRP A 267 11.90 -0.68 -17.61
C TRP A 267 10.80 0.39 -17.48
N PRO A 268 10.20 0.55 -16.28
CA PRO A 268 9.23 1.61 -16.04
C PRO A 268 9.80 2.99 -16.36
N SER A 269 9.06 3.83 -17.09
CA SER A 269 9.49 5.23 -17.27
C SER A 269 9.45 5.97 -15.92
N PRO A 270 10.43 6.85 -15.66
CA PRO A 270 10.39 7.72 -14.49
C PRO A 270 9.34 8.83 -14.62
N GLY A 271 8.83 9.13 -15.83
CA GLY A 271 7.86 10.20 -16.08
C GLY A 271 6.38 9.76 -16.04
N PRO A 272 5.44 10.71 -16.13
CA PRO A 272 3.99 10.47 -16.20
C PRO A 272 3.57 9.53 -17.34
N ASP A 273 2.39 8.89 -17.23
CA ASP A 273 1.88 7.91 -18.22
C ASP A 273 1.82 8.49 -19.64
N HIS A 274 1.32 9.70 -19.79
CA HIS A 274 1.07 10.33 -21.09
C HIS A 274 2.32 10.85 -21.81
N ILE A 275 3.51 10.75 -21.20
CA ILE A 275 4.73 11.39 -21.70
C ILE A 275 5.73 10.33 -22.18
N PRO A 276 6.26 10.47 -23.42
CA PRO A 276 7.32 9.60 -23.93
C PRO A 276 8.60 9.76 -23.09
N THR A 277 9.35 8.66 -22.90
CA THR A 277 10.59 8.63 -22.09
C THR A 277 11.70 9.56 -22.62
N THR A 278 11.57 10.10 -23.84
CA THR A 278 12.55 10.98 -24.50
C THR A 278 12.39 12.46 -24.16
N ASP A 279 11.38 12.85 -23.38
CA ASP A 279 11.13 14.24 -23.03
C ASP A 279 11.76 14.59 -21.67
N PHE A 280 12.88 15.31 -21.69
CA PHE A 280 13.72 15.61 -20.53
C PHE A 280 13.23 16.78 -19.67
N GLY A 281 12.17 17.49 -20.08
CA GLY A 281 11.65 18.67 -19.37
C GLY A 281 10.71 18.36 -18.20
N VAL A 282 10.52 17.09 -17.83
CA VAL A 282 9.39 16.65 -17.01
C VAL A 282 9.83 16.09 -15.67
N ILE A 283 9.06 16.42 -14.63
CA ILE A 283 9.25 15.92 -13.26
C ILE A 283 9.15 14.39 -13.23
N PRO A 284 10.19 13.66 -12.78
CA PRO A 284 10.24 12.21 -12.81
C PRO A 284 9.46 11.56 -11.65
N CYS A 285 8.13 11.72 -11.66
CA CYS A 285 7.21 11.29 -10.60
C CYS A 285 7.06 9.78 -10.38
N PHE A 286 7.80 8.94 -11.10
CA PHE A 286 7.86 7.49 -10.89
C PHE A 286 9.30 6.99 -10.75
N ARG A 287 10.28 7.88 -10.49
CA ARG A 287 11.69 7.49 -10.34
C ARG A 287 11.91 6.45 -9.25
N PHE A 288 11.29 6.59 -8.07
CA PHE A 288 11.41 5.59 -6.99
C PHE A 288 10.93 4.21 -7.44
N HIS A 289 9.82 4.12 -8.18
CA HIS A 289 9.31 2.84 -8.70
C HIS A 289 10.29 2.20 -9.69
N LEU A 290 10.91 3.01 -10.55
CA LEU A 290 11.96 2.54 -11.45
C LEU A 290 13.17 2.01 -10.66
N GLU A 291 13.66 2.76 -9.66
CA GLU A 291 14.83 2.34 -8.88
C GLU A 291 14.54 1.11 -8.01
N MET A 292 13.33 1.00 -7.43
CA MET A 292 12.87 -0.22 -6.77
C MET A 292 12.86 -1.43 -7.72
N THR A 293 12.44 -1.22 -8.98
CA THR A 293 12.41 -2.29 -9.99
C THR A 293 13.81 -2.77 -10.35
N LYS A 294 14.76 -1.84 -10.55
CA LYS A 294 16.18 -2.17 -10.79
C LYS A 294 16.81 -2.88 -9.59
N LEU A 295 16.51 -2.42 -8.38
CA LEU A 295 16.99 -3.06 -7.16
C LEU A 295 16.47 -4.50 -7.02
N ALA A 296 15.21 -4.73 -7.38
CA ALA A 296 14.62 -6.07 -7.40
C ALA A 296 15.26 -6.98 -8.46
N ASP A 297 15.62 -6.45 -9.63
CA ASP A 297 16.41 -7.19 -10.63
C ASP A 297 17.78 -7.62 -10.07
N LEU A 298 18.53 -6.67 -9.50
CA LEU A 298 19.82 -6.94 -8.86
C LEU A 298 19.67 -7.98 -7.73
N LEU A 299 18.60 -7.90 -6.93
CA LEU A 299 18.30 -8.89 -5.90
C LEU A 299 18.08 -10.28 -6.50
N GLY A 300 17.32 -10.38 -7.59
CA GLY A 300 17.09 -11.66 -8.27
C GLY A 300 18.38 -12.29 -8.76
N ARG A 301 19.26 -11.49 -9.37
CA ARG A 301 20.58 -11.94 -9.83
C ARG A 301 21.47 -12.37 -8.65
N ALA A 302 21.53 -11.59 -7.58
CA ALA A 302 22.25 -11.98 -6.36
C ALA A 302 21.72 -13.28 -5.76
N TYR A 303 20.39 -13.38 -5.61
CA TYR A 303 19.76 -14.53 -4.99
C TYR A 303 20.04 -15.82 -5.79
N LEU A 304 19.94 -15.79 -7.12
CA LEU A 304 20.29 -16.92 -7.97
C LEU A 304 21.80 -17.24 -7.94
N ALA A 305 22.65 -16.21 -7.88
CA ALA A 305 24.11 -16.38 -7.91
C ALA A 305 24.69 -16.94 -6.60
N THR A 306 24.22 -16.45 -5.45
CA THR A 306 24.83 -16.72 -4.14
C THR A 306 23.81 -17.11 -3.07
N GLY A 307 22.56 -16.69 -3.21
CA GLY A 307 21.50 -16.88 -2.20
C GLY A 307 20.83 -18.26 -2.20
N THR A 308 21.07 -19.11 -3.21
CA THR A 308 20.53 -20.48 -3.26
C THR A 308 21.60 -21.54 -2.97
N PRO A 309 21.22 -22.74 -2.47
CA PRO A 309 22.17 -23.83 -2.22
C PRO A 309 23.00 -24.29 -3.44
N PHE A 310 22.52 -24.00 -4.65
CA PHE A 310 23.19 -24.35 -5.91
C PHE A 310 23.83 -23.15 -6.60
N GLY A 311 23.45 -21.91 -6.26
CA GLY A 311 23.86 -20.72 -6.99
C GLY A 311 25.38 -20.58 -7.10
N LEU A 312 26.07 -20.63 -5.95
CA LEU A 312 27.53 -20.44 -5.95
C LEU A 312 28.25 -21.59 -6.67
N LYS A 313 27.65 -22.79 -6.70
CA LYS A 313 28.19 -23.96 -7.40
C LYS A 313 28.11 -23.81 -8.92
N THR A 314 27.23 -22.98 -9.46
CA THR A 314 27.06 -22.78 -10.91
C THR A 314 27.54 -21.40 -11.40
N THR A 315 27.69 -20.42 -10.51
CA THR A 315 28.11 -19.05 -10.84
C THR A 315 29.61 -18.93 -11.07
N ASP A 316 30.07 -18.07 -11.99
CA ASP A 316 31.48 -17.78 -12.24
C ASP A 316 31.89 -16.39 -11.73
N ASP A 317 33.20 -16.13 -11.72
CA ASP A 317 33.75 -14.84 -11.25
C ASP A 317 33.28 -13.66 -12.10
N PHE A 318 33.04 -13.87 -13.40
CA PHE A 318 32.54 -12.82 -14.29
C PHE A 318 31.14 -12.36 -13.88
N ALA A 319 30.23 -13.30 -13.61
CA ALA A 319 28.88 -12.98 -13.15
C ALA A 319 28.89 -12.24 -11.80
N LEU A 320 29.77 -12.63 -10.87
CA LEU A 320 29.90 -11.97 -9.56
C LEU A 320 30.45 -10.55 -9.69
N LEU A 321 31.49 -10.35 -10.49
CA LEU A 321 32.07 -9.02 -10.76
C LEU A 321 31.09 -8.12 -11.51
N SER A 322 30.41 -8.65 -12.53
CA SER A 322 29.38 -7.91 -13.27
C SER A 322 28.25 -7.46 -12.36
N TRP A 323 27.80 -8.33 -11.45
CA TRP A 323 26.79 -7.96 -10.47
C TRP A 323 27.28 -6.83 -9.55
N GLN A 324 28.51 -6.91 -9.05
CA GLN A 324 29.07 -5.89 -8.16
C GLN A 324 29.14 -4.53 -8.86
N MET A 325 29.67 -4.50 -10.09
CA MET A 325 29.76 -3.27 -10.89
C MET A 325 28.39 -2.66 -11.16
N ASP A 326 27.39 -3.49 -11.48
CA ASP A 326 26.03 -3.01 -11.71
C ASP A 326 25.39 -2.44 -10.45
N PHE A 327 25.62 -3.07 -9.28
CA PHE A 327 25.13 -2.57 -7.98
C PHE A 327 25.77 -1.23 -7.61
N GLU A 328 27.09 -1.12 -7.70
CA GLU A 328 27.82 0.12 -7.42
C GLU A 328 27.41 1.25 -8.37
N SER A 329 27.26 0.93 -9.66
CA SER A 329 26.76 1.87 -10.67
C SER A 329 25.32 2.30 -10.37
N TRP A 330 24.45 1.38 -9.96
CA TRP A 330 23.08 1.72 -9.57
C TRP A 330 23.06 2.67 -8.38
N GLN A 331 23.84 2.37 -7.33
CA GLN A 331 23.91 3.18 -6.13
C GLN A 331 24.44 4.59 -6.41
N ALA A 332 25.47 4.72 -7.26
CA ALA A 332 26.03 6.01 -7.66
C ALA A 332 25.06 6.88 -8.51
N GLN A 333 24.05 6.27 -9.14
CA GLN A 333 23.04 6.96 -9.95
C GLN A 333 21.78 7.33 -9.17
N LEU A 334 21.70 7.01 -7.88
CA LEU A 334 20.58 7.42 -7.05
C LEU A 334 20.62 8.94 -6.84
N PRO A 335 19.47 9.63 -6.97
CA PRO A 335 19.43 11.06 -6.77
C PRO A 335 19.56 11.39 -5.26
N GLU A 336 20.25 12.49 -4.95
CA GLU A 336 20.38 12.98 -3.56
C GLU A 336 19.06 13.49 -3.01
N THR A 337 18.31 14.21 -3.85
CA THR A 337 16.95 14.66 -3.57
C THR A 337 16.02 13.96 -4.52
N TRP A 338 14.84 13.56 -4.05
CA TRP A 338 13.84 12.94 -4.90
C TRP A 338 12.96 14.06 -5.46
N PRO A 339 13.13 14.45 -6.74
CA PRO A 339 12.42 15.60 -7.30
C PRO A 339 11.03 15.13 -7.70
N TYR A 340 10.25 14.73 -6.72
CA TYR A 340 8.82 14.69 -6.86
C TYR A 340 8.30 16.13 -6.91
N SER A 341 7.09 16.31 -7.45
CA SER A 341 6.40 17.60 -7.34
C SER A 341 6.50 18.11 -5.90
N TYR A 342 6.57 19.43 -5.69
CA TYR A 342 6.55 20.04 -4.35
C TYR A 342 5.34 19.61 -3.49
N ARG A 343 4.34 18.97 -4.10
CA ARG A 343 3.13 18.41 -3.47
C ARG A 343 3.23 16.91 -3.13
N LEU A 344 4.30 16.24 -3.54
CA LEU A 344 4.49 14.79 -3.50
C LEU A 344 5.89 14.45 -2.95
N ASP A 345 6.36 15.18 -1.95
CA ASP A 345 7.64 14.83 -1.32
C ASP A 345 7.58 13.38 -0.80
N VAL A 346 8.57 12.57 -1.17
CA VAL A 346 8.73 11.20 -0.71
C VAL A 346 10.03 11.15 0.12
N PRO A 347 10.05 11.80 1.30
CA PRO A 347 11.28 11.94 2.09
C PRO A 347 11.84 10.58 2.55
N GLN A 348 11.01 9.54 2.49
CA GLN A 348 11.33 8.18 2.92
C GLN A 348 11.85 7.30 1.79
N ALA A 349 11.88 7.79 0.53
CA ALA A 349 12.35 7.01 -0.62
C ALA A 349 13.81 6.54 -0.46
N ARG A 350 14.69 7.45 -0.04
CA ARG A 350 16.11 7.11 0.16
C ARG A 350 16.30 6.10 1.31
N PRO A 351 15.80 6.33 2.53
CA PRO A 351 15.90 5.35 3.61
C PRO A 351 15.34 3.96 3.27
N ILE A 352 14.22 3.90 2.51
CA ILE A 352 13.66 2.62 2.07
C ILE A 352 14.62 1.89 1.13
N LEU A 353 15.19 2.57 0.13
CA LEU A 353 16.16 1.94 -0.78
C LEU A 353 17.44 1.52 -0.06
N ASP A 354 17.92 2.33 0.87
CA ASP A 354 19.11 2.00 1.67
C ASP A 354 18.83 0.74 2.52
N LEU A 355 17.66 0.64 3.16
CA LEU A 355 17.26 -0.57 3.89
C LEU A 355 17.17 -1.79 2.97
N LEU A 356 16.53 -1.68 1.81
CA LEU A 356 16.44 -2.79 0.86
C LEU A 356 17.84 -3.20 0.33
N SER A 357 18.75 -2.24 0.16
CA SER A 357 20.14 -2.50 -0.25
C SER A 357 20.88 -3.38 0.76
N ILE A 358 20.60 -3.24 2.07
CA ILE A 358 21.16 -4.12 3.11
C ILE A 358 20.78 -5.57 2.82
N GLY A 359 19.49 -5.84 2.55
CA GLY A 359 18.99 -7.18 2.27
C GLY A 359 19.67 -7.78 1.03
N LEU A 360 19.78 -6.99 -0.03
CA LEU A 360 20.45 -7.39 -1.27
C LEU A 360 21.96 -7.65 -1.08
N MET A 361 22.67 -6.73 -0.42
CA MET A 361 24.11 -6.86 -0.18
C MET A 361 24.40 -8.04 0.74
N TYR A 362 23.56 -8.25 1.77
CA TYR A 362 23.65 -9.41 2.63
C TYR A 362 23.44 -10.71 1.83
N THR A 363 22.38 -10.80 1.02
CA THR A 363 22.13 -11.98 0.17
C THR A 363 23.29 -12.27 -0.78
N PHE A 364 23.89 -11.24 -1.37
CA PHE A 364 25.02 -11.41 -2.26
C PHE A 364 26.29 -11.85 -1.51
N ALA A 365 26.65 -11.15 -0.45
CA ALA A 365 27.95 -11.30 0.19
C ALA A 365 28.02 -12.42 1.24
N GLN A 366 26.88 -12.93 1.73
CA GLN A 366 26.84 -13.89 2.83
C GLN A 366 27.75 -15.11 2.62
N PRO A 367 27.79 -15.78 1.44
CA PRO A 367 28.65 -16.96 1.25
C PRO A 367 30.14 -16.66 1.29
N PHE A 368 30.55 -15.41 1.05
CA PHE A 368 31.96 -15.00 1.06
C PHE A 368 32.40 -14.49 2.42
N LEU A 369 31.52 -13.76 3.11
CA LEU A 369 31.82 -13.17 4.41
C LEU A 369 31.67 -14.18 5.54
N TRP A 370 30.68 -15.07 5.43
CA TRP A 370 30.31 -16.03 6.47
C TRP A 370 29.96 -17.38 5.83
N PRO A 371 30.94 -18.07 5.22
CA PRO A 371 30.72 -19.32 4.52
C PRO A 371 30.18 -20.39 5.47
N VAL A 372 29.00 -20.93 5.14
CA VAL A 372 28.44 -22.14 5.79
C VAL A 372 28.90 -23.41 5.05
N GLN A 373 29.29 -23.26 3.78
CA GLN A 373 29.87 -24.30 2.95
C GLN A 373 31.17 -23.79 2.32
N PRO A 374 32.12 -24.67 1.98
CA PRO A 374 33.32 -24.28 1.24
C PRO A 374 32.95 -23.57 -0.06
N ILE A 375 33.62 -22.44 -0.33
CA ILE A 375 33.52 -21.73 -1.60
C ILE A 375 34.14 -22.65 -2.68
N PRO A 376 33.48 -22.91 -3.82
CA PRO A 376 34.04 -23.74 -4.87
C PRO A 376 35.40 -23.20 -5.36
N ASP A 377 36.39 -24.09 -5.56
CA ASP A 377 37.77 -23.72 -5.91
C ASP A 377 37.89 -22.84 -7.16
N ARG A 378 36.94 -22.99 -8.10
CA ARG A 378 36.88 -22.20 -9.33
C ARG A 378 36.43 -20.74 -9.14
N VAL A 379 35.91 -20.39 -7.96
CA VAL A 379 35.42 -19.04 -7.64
C VAL A 379 36.51 -18.29 -6.86
N THR A 380 37.25 -17.45 -7.56
CA THR A 380 38.32 -16.63 -6.98
C THR A 380 37.83 -15.26 -6.51
N TYR A 381 36.64 -14.85 -6.93
CA TYR A 381 36.01 -13.59 -6.52
C TYR A 381 35.96 -13.44 -5.00
N ARG A 382 36.31 -12.26 -4.50
CA ARG A 382 36.15 -11.86 -3.10
C ARG A 382 35.55 -10.45 -3.06
N PRO A 383 34.49 -10.22 -2.25
CA PRO A 383 33.94 -8.89 -2.09
C PRO A 383 35.00 -7.88 -1.62
N PRO A 384 34.88 -6.60 -2.01
CA PRO A 384 35.74 -5.55 -1.49
C PRO A 384 35.72 -5.47 0.04
N THR A 385 36.82 -5.04 0.64
CA THR A 385 36.94 -4.93 2.11
C THR A 385 35.91 -3.97 2.74
N HIS A 386 35.48 -2.95 2.00
CA HIS A 386 34.48 -1.97 2.48
C HIS A 386 33.06 -2.55 2.54
N PHE A 387 32.76 -3.67 1.86
CA PHE A 387 31.41 -4.17 1.68
C PHE A 387 30.70 -4.46 3.01
N VAL A 388 31.41 -5.06 3.99
CA VAL A 388 30.87 -5.31 5.34
C VAL A 388 30.61 -4.00 6.08
N GLY A 389 31.56 -3.07 6.02
CA GLY A 389 31.46 -1.77 6.68
C GLY A 389 30.30 -0.94 6.14
N ASP A 390 30.00 -1.04 4.84
CA ASP A 390 28.85 -0.38 4.24
C ASP A 390 27.52 -0.99 4.68
N ILE A 391 27.41 -2.33 4.72
CA ILE A 391 26.21 -3.00 5.25
C ILE A 391 25.99 -2.59 6.71
N GLU A 392 27.05 -2.58 7.51
CA GLU A 392 26.98 -2.18 8.92
C GLU A 392 26.55 -0.73 9.09
N ARG A 393 27.18 0.20 8.36
CA ARG A 393 26.83 1.62 8.39
C ARG A 393 25.38 1.86 7.99
N HIS A 394 24.92 1.22 6.91
CA HIS A 394 23.53 1.29 6.49
C HIS A 394 22.59 0.67 7.52
N ALA A 395 22.97 -0.43 8.18
CA ALA A 395 22.17 -1.05 9.23
C ALA A 395 22.00 -0.15 10.46
N ILE A 396 23.06 0.55 10.88
CA ILE A 396 22.98 1.56 11.96
C ILE A 396 21.98 2.65 11.57
N SER A 397 22.13 3.25 10.38
CA SER A 397 21.22 4.30 9.89
C SER A 397 19.78 3.80 9.73
N ALA A 398 19.59 2.56 9.28
CA ALA A 398 18.27 1.96 9.12
C ALA A 398 17.57 1.73 10.45
N VAL A 399 18.31 1.31 11.50
CA VAL A 399 17.76 1.22 12.86
C VAL A 399 17.34 2.59 13.38
N ASP A 400 18.17 3.61 13.20
CA ASP A 400 17.84 4.96 13.64
C ASP A 400 16.59 5.51 12.94
N TRP A 401 16.50 5.29 11.63
CA TRP A 401 15.32 5.63 10.82
C TRP A 401 14.08 4.86 11.27
N ALA A 402 14.20 3.55 11.50
CA ALA A 402 13.12 2.66 11.91
C ALA A 402 12.55 2.98 13.29
N SER A 403 13.36 3.55 14.20
CA SER A 403 12.88 4.05 15.51
C SER A 403 12.25 5.45 15.45
N GLY A 404 12.10 6.02 14.26
CA GLY A 404 11.43 7.31 14.06
C GLY A 404 10.48 7.24 12.87
N PRO A 405 10.71 8.02 11.79
CA PRO A 405 9.77 8.09 10.67
C PRO A 405 9.62 6.77 9.89
N GLY A 406 10.57 5.83 10.03
CA GLY A 406 10.55 4.53 9.38
C GLY A 406 9.63 3.49 10.02
N GLU A 407 9.19 3.71 11.26
CA GLU A 407 8.31 2.78 11.99
C GLU A 407 7.05 2.44 11.18
N PHE A 408 6.39 3.48 10.65
CA PHE A 408 5.19 3.33 9.82
C PHE A 408 5.44 2.40 8.61
N TYR A 409 6.60 2.50 7.96
CA TYR A 409 6.89 1.70 6.77
C TYR A 409 7.22 0.26 7.13
N LEU A 410 7.93 0.02 8.24
CA LEU A 410 8.16 -1.35 8.73
C LEU A 410 6.85 -2.06 9.10
N ASP A 411 5.88 -1.33 9.64
CA ASP A 411 4.59 -1.89 10.01
C ASP A 411 3.73 -2.22 8.79
N THR A 412 3.78 -1.36 7.78
CA THR A 412 2.87 -1.40 6.63
C THR A 412 3.43 -2.18 5.45
N TRP A 413 4.75 -2.21 5.23
CA TRP A 413 5.39 -2.86 4.08
C TRP A 413 6.16 -4.11 4.52
N SER A 414 5.51 -5.28 4.45
CA SER A 414 6.09 -6.54 4.93
C SER A 414 7.40 -6.93 4.22
N MET A 415 7.67 -6.40 3.01
CA MET A 415 8.92 -6.63 2.30
C MET A 415 10.16 -6.06 3.01
N LEU A 416 9.99 -4.99 3.80
CA LEU A 416 11.11 -4.32 4.49
C LEU A 416 11.65 -5.11 5.69
N PHE A 417 10.86 -6.07 6.18
CA PHE A 417 11.17 -6.80 7.40
C PHE A 417 12.43 -7.67 7.26
N HIS A 418 12.55 -8.40 6.15
CA HIS A 418 13.69 -9.29 5.93
C HIS A 418 15.03 -8.51 5.82
N PRO A 419 15.15 -7.45 4.99
CA PRO A 419 16.34 -6.60 4.97
C PRO A 419 16.69 -6.00 6.34
N PHE A 420 15.69 -5.62 7.13
CA PHE A 420 15.92 -5.09 8.47
C PHE A 420 16.56 -6.13 9.39
N VAL A 421 16.04 -7.36 9.40
CA VAL A 421 16.64 -8.46 10.17
C VAL A 421 18.05 -8.82 9.65
N CYS A 422 18.29 -8.79 8.33
CA CYS A 422 19.64 -8.95 7.78
C CYS A 422 20.62 -7.92 8.38
N GLY A 423 20.19 -6.66 8.49
CA GLY A 423 20.96 -5.62 9.16
C GLY A 423 21.26 -5.95 10.62
N LEU A 424 20.28 -6.43 11.39
CA LEU A 424 20.49 -6.85 12.78
C LEU A 424 21.46 -8.02 12.91
N ILE A 425 21.46 -8.98 11.97
CA ILE A 425 22.44 -10.07 11.95
C ILE A 425 23.85 -9.51 11.78
N VAL A 426 24.05 -8.57 10.86
CA VAL A 426 25.35 -7.90 10.65
C VAL A 426 25.78 -7.14 11.90
N LEU A 427 24.87 -6.38 12.51
CA LEU A 427 25.15 -5.66 13.76
C LEU A 427 25.50 -6.60 14.91
N SER A 428 24.83 -7.75 15.04
CA SER A 428 25.17 -8.78 16.03
C SER A 428 26.57 -9.33 15.82
N LYS A 429 26.98 -9.57 14.57
CA LYS A 429 28.35 -10.01 14.29
C LYS A 429 29.38 -8.93 14.63
N SER A 430 29.14 -7.68 14.25
CA SER A 430 30.04 -6.56 14.56
C SER A 430 30.13 -6.28 16.07
N ALA A 431 29.01 -6.35 16.78
CA ALA A 431 28.96 -6.21 18.24
C ALA A 431 29.83 -7.25 18.95
N ARG A 432 29.84 -8.51 18.48
CA ARG A 432 30.71 -9.57 19.01
C ARG A 432 32.19 -9.33 18.73
N SER A 433 32.51 -8.64 17.64
CA SER A 433 33.86 -8.19 17.33
C SER A 433 34.31 -6.97 18.16
N GLY A 434 33.47 -6.50 19.09
CA GLY A 434 33.80 -5.42 20.02
C GLY A 434 33.30 -4.04 19.60
N ASN A 435 32.51 -3.93 18.53
CA ASN A 435 31.95 -2.63 18.12
C ASN A 435 30.78 -2.23 19.03
N SER A 436 31.02 -1.25 19.91
CA SER A 436 30.02 -0.74 20.86
C SER A 436 28.87 0.01 20.17
N ALA A 437 29.11 0.69 19.05
CA ALA A 437 28.07 1.36 18.29
C ALA A 437 27.11 0.33 17.67
N ALA A 438 27.66 -0.75 17.09
CA ALA A 438 26.86 -1.85 16.56
C ALA A 438 26.03 -2.54 17.66
N ALA A 439 26.59 -2.71 18.85
CA ALA A 439 25.88 -3.28 20.01
C ALA A 439 24.69 -2.39 20.45
N ALA A 440 24.90 -1.07 20.52
CA ALA A 440 23.85 -0.11 20.87
C ALA A 440 22.73 -0.09 19.81
N SER A 441 23.09 -0.04 18.53
CA SER A 441 22.12 -0.10 17.42
C SER A 441 21.40 -1.45 17.37
N LEU A 442 22.08 -2.56 17.64
CA LEU A 442 21.42 -3.87 17.75
C LEU A 442 20.34 -3.84 18.84
N TYR A 443 20.67 -3.38 20.04
CA TYR A 443 19.68 -3.29 21.13
C TYR A 443 18.46 -2.46 20.71
N LYS A 444 18.68 -1.29 20.11
CA LYS A 444 17.62 -0.40 19.62
C LYS A 444 16.76 -1.08 18.54
N GLY A 445 17.38 -1.74 17.56
CA GLY A 445 16.67 -2.44 16.49
C GLY A 445 15.83 -3.62 16.98
N ILE A 446 16.27 -4.30 18.03
CA ILE A 446 15.52 -5.38 18.68
C ILE A 446 14.27 -4.82 19.38
N THR A 447 14.39 -3.67 20.05
CA THR A 447 13.24 -2.97 20.63
C THR A 447 12.20 -2.63 19.56
N VAL A 448 12.61 -2.09 18.41
CA VAL A 448 11.70 -1.80 17.28
C VAL A 448 10.92 -3.04 16.82
N ILE A 449 11.56 -4.21 16.75
CA ILE A 449 10.90 -5.47 16.37
C ILE A 449 9.94 -5.96 17.46
N ARG A 450 10.31 -5.84 18.74
CA ARG A 450 9.42 -6.22 19.85
C ARG A 450 8.15 -5.39 19.83
N GLU A 451 8.30 -4.08 19.75
CA GLU A 451 7.17 -3.15 19.64
C GLU A 451 6.31 -3.42 18.41
N TRP A 452 6.91 -3.80 17.26
CA TRP A 452 6.15 -4.21 16.07
C TRP A 452 5.29 -5.45 16.34
N ALA A 453 5.89 -6.44 16.99
CA ALA A 453 5.33 -7.76 17.17
C ALA A 453 4.20 -7.78 18.22
N GLU A 454 4.32 -6.99 19.29
CA GLU A 454 3.35 -6.93 20.41
C GLU A 454 1.97 -6.38 20.03
N GLN A 455 1.86 -5.68 18.90
CA GLN A 455 0.69 -4.83 18.56
C GLN A 455 -0.49 -5.57 17.92
N CYS A 456 -0.24 -6.77 17.40
CA CYS A 456 -1.27 -7.58 16.75
C CYS A 456 -0.85 -9.03 16.71
N GLU A 457 -1.84 -9.91 16.79
CA GLU A 457 -1.64 -11.32 16.49
C GLU A 457 -1.08 -11.49 15.08
N SER A 458 -0.28 -12.55 14.92
CA SER A 458 0.26 -12.89 13.62
C SER A 458 -0.88 -13.24 12.68
N PRO A 459 -0.86 -12.79 11.41
CA PRO A 459 -1.86 -13.25 10.44
C PRO A 459 -1.84 -14.77 10.35
N GLN A 460 -2.98 -15.37 10.03
CA GLN A 460 -3.15 -16.82 10.06
C GLN A 460 -2.12 -17.54 9.17
N PHE A 461 -1.82 -16.97 8.00
CA PHE A 461 -1.09 -17.63 6.92
C PHE A 461 0.33 -17.10 6.66
N VAL A 462 0.99 -16.52 7.66
CA VAL A 462 2.42 -16.15 7.57
C VAL A 462 3.34 -17.34 7.83
N THR A 463 4.50 -17.34 7.18
CA THR A 463 5.54 -18.38 7.36
C THR A 463 6.17 -18.33 8.75
N TYR A 464 6.45 -17.14 9.25
CA TYR A 464 7.01 -16.93 10.59
C TYR A 464 6.03 -16.12 11.41
N LYS A 465 5.64 -16.63 12.58
CA LYS A 465 4.81 -15.88 13.50
C LYS A 465 5.67 -14.79 14.15
N ARG A 466 5.02 -13.70 14.54
CA ARG A 466 5.63 -12.57 15.25
C ARG A 466 6.36 -13.02 16.52
N GLY A 467 5.81 -14.01 17.24
CA GLY A 467 6.45 -14.63 18.40
C GLY A 467 7.78 -15.29 18.05
N ASP A 468 7.80 -16.13 17.02
CA ASP A 468 9.02 -16.79 16.51
C ASP A 468 10.09 -15.74 16.14
N ILE A 469 9.66 -14.64 15.52
CA ILE A 469 10.56 -13.54 15.15
C ILE A 469 11.14 -12.84 16.40
N ILE A 470 10.35 -12.59 17.45
CA ILE A 470 10.86 -12.01 18.70
C ILE A 470 11.90 -12.94 19.33
N GLU A 471 11.62 -14.23 19.39
CA GLU A 471 12.55 -15.23 19.94
C GLU A 471 13.86 -15.21 19.16
N LEU A 472 13.76 -15.32 17.84
CA LEU A 472 14.86 -15.30 16.90
C LEU A 472 15.77 -14.08 17.07
N VAL A 473 15.16 -12.90 17.17
CA VAL A 473 15.88 -11.63 17.30
C VAL A 473 16.45 -11.47 18.71
N SER A 474 15.82 -12.04 19.74
CA SER A 474 16.37 -12.05 21.09
C SER A 474 17.62 -12.92 21.20
N LEU A 475 17.71 -14.02 20.42
CA LEU A 475 18.91 -14.85 20.33
C LEU A 475 20.12 -14.11 19.69
N LEU A 476 19.89 -13.02 18.97
CA LEU A 476 20.98 -12.17 18.45
C LEU A 476 21.72 -11.44 19.58
N GLN A 477 21.07 -11.16 20.72
CA GLN A 477 21.68 -10.54 21.89
C GLN A 477 22.53 -11.53 22.70
N SER A 478 22.07 -12.78 22.81
CA SER A 478 22.69 -13.78 23.69
C SER A 478 23.97 -14.40 23.13
N GLY A 479 24.32 -14.15 21.88
CA GLY A 479 25.49 -14.78 21.25
C GLY A 479 25.20 -16.14 20.60
N GLU A 480 24.08 -16.80 20.92
CA GLU A 480 23.80 -18.17 20.46
C GLU A 480 23.00 -18.25 19.14
N GLY A 481 22.40 -17.15 18.69
CA GLY A 481 21.39 -17.16 17.63
C GLY A 481 21.88 -17.14 16.19
N VAL A 482 23.10 -16.69 15.91
CA VAL A 482 23.50 -16.33 14.53
C VAL A 482 23.64 -17.55 13.61
N ASP A 483 24.18 -18.65 14.12
CA ASP A 483 24.33 -19.88 13.33
C ASP A 483 22.97 -20.59 13.15
N LYS A 484 22.09 -20.52 14.17
CA LYS A 484 20.69 -21.00 14.09
C LYS A 484 19.86 -20.18 13.09
N LEU A 485 20.08 -18.86 13.04
CA LEU A 485 19.45 -17.94 12.10
C LEU A 485 19.88 -18.19 10.66
N GLN A 486 21.19 -18.31 10.43
CA GLN A 486 21.72 -18.57 9.10
C GLN A 486 21.24 -19.92 8.58
N SER A 487 21.15 -20.95 9.42
CA SER A 487 20.62 -22.26 9.04
C SER A 487 19.09 -22.28 8.84
N ALA A 488 18.32 -21.54 9.65
CA ALA A 488 16.87 -21.42 9.49
C ALA A 488 16.46 -20.62 8.24
N TRP A 489 17.30 -19.66 7.81
CA TRP A 489 17.01 -18.74 6.70
C TRP A 489 17.69 -19.15 5.38
N ALA A 490 18.79 -19.91 5.41
CA ALA A 490 19.47 -20.43 4.22
C ALA A 490 18.74 -21.62 3.54
N GLY A 491 17.51 -21.94 3.97
CA GLY A 491 16.73 -23.03 3.41
C GLY A 491 17.26 -24.39 3.85
N SER A 492 16.81 -24.85 5.01
CA SER A 492 16.54 -26.27 5.15
C SER A 492 15.49 -26.63 4.08
N GLY A 493 15.88 -27.50 3.13
CA GLY A 493 14.95 -28.13 2.19
C GLY A 493 13.78 -28.82 2.91
N PRO A 494 12.78 -29.33 2.17
CA PRO A 494 11.45 -29.65 2.66
C PRO A 494 11.47 -30.88 3.59
N SER A 495 11.87 -30.71 4.83
CA SER A 495 11.67 -31.68 5.92
C SER A 495 12.27 -31.14 7.22
N ARG A 496 11.54 -30.25 7.90
CA ARG A 496 11.26 -30.31 9.34
C ARG A 496 10.52 -29.04 9.76
N PRO A 497 9.27 -29.14 10.25
CA PRO A 497 8.68 -28.03 10.98
C PRO A 497 9.49 -27.85 12.27
N LEU A 498 9.94 -26.62 12.52
CA LEU A 498 10.40 -26.17 13.84
C LEU A 498 9.18 -26.18 14.79
N ALA A 499 8.82 -27.38 15.21
CA ALA A 499 7.99 -27.70 16.36
C ALA A 499 8.73 -28.80 17.10
N GLN A 500 9.89 -28.44 17.66
CA GLN A 500 10.62 -29.16 18.71
C GLN A 500 11.61 -28.20 19.37
#